data_AF-A0A3P9QD80-F1
#
_entry.id   AF-A0A3P9QD80-F1
#
_cell.length_a   1.000
_cell.length_b   1.000
_cell.length_c   1.000
_cell.angle_alpha   90.00
_cell.angle_beta   90.00
_cell.angle_gamma   90.00
#
_symmetry.space_group_name_H-M   'P 1'
#
loop_
_entity.id
_entity.type
_entity.pdbx_description
1 polymer ?
#
loop_
_entity_poly.entity_id
_entity_poly.type
_entity_poly.pdbx_seq_one_letter_code
_entity_poly.pdbx_strand_id
1 'polypeptide(L)'
;MVVLKGIPSVLSPELLYALAKMGHGDELVLADANFPASSICACGPKEIRADGLGIPQLLEAILKLLPLDTYVDRPAAVMDLVDSDKQRCLAVPVWNTYAQLLSRAGSQSSLEKMERFNFYERAKKAYAVVATGCVFFLLRLKRGRGVQVLSRRDGVLHLLDLFNSFKSSTISNYLQFFFFKLKIIIFF
;
A
#
# COMPACT_ATOMS: atom_id res chain seq x y z
N MET A 1 -8.24 5.04 -16.93
CA MET A 1 -7.83 3.63 -17.07
C MET A 1 -6.51 3.56 -17.80
N VAL A 2 -5.73 2.49 -17.61
CA VAL A 2 -4.46 2.24 -18.32
C VAL A 2 -4.45 0.83 -18.93
N VAL A 3 -3.64 0.63 -19.98
CA VAL A 3 -3.41 -0.68 -20.59
C VAL A 3 -1.91 -0.97 -20.54
N LEU A 4 -1.47 -1.50 -19.39
CA LEU A 4 -0.06 -1.80 -19.10
C LEU A 4 0.06 -3.21 -18.51
N LYS A 5 1.05 -3.99 -18.95
CA LYS A 5 1.25 -5.37 -18.49
C LYS A 5 1.54 -5.40 -16.99
N GLY A 6 0.78 -6.18 -16.23
CA GLY A 6 0.92 -6.31 -14.78
C GLY A 6 0.29 -5.19 -13.94
N ILE A 7 -0.31 -4.17 -14.56
CA ILE A 7 -0.96 -3.05 -13.85
C ILE A 7 -2.49 -3.16 -14.00
N PRO A 8 -3.26 -3.11 -12.90
CA PRO A 8 -4.73 -3.14 -12.97
C PRO A 8 -5.29 -1.98 -13.80
N SER A 9 -6.08 -2.30 -14.83
CA SER A 9 -6.59 -1.31 -15.80
C SER A 9 -7.54 -0.27 -15.21
N VAL A 10 -8.16 -0.58 -14.06
CA VAL A 10 -9.03 0.34 -13.31
C VAL A 10 -8.29 1.56 -12.77
N LEU A 11 -6.97 1.50 -12.61
CA LEU A 11 -6.17 2.64 -12.17
C LEU A 11 -6.10 3.69 -13.30
N SER A 12 -6.25 4.96 -12.94
CA SER A 12 -6.01 6.07 -13.88
C SER A 12 -4.51 6.40 -13.95
N PRO A 13 -4.02 7.03 -15.05
CA PRO A 13 -2.64 7.52 -15.11
C PRO A 13 -2.29 8.45 -13.93
N GLU A 14 -3.24 9.28 -13.50
CA GLU A 14 -3.08 10.26 -12.43
C GLU A 14 -2.97 9.59 -11.05
N LEU A 15 -3.76 8.54 -10.81
CA LEU A 15 -3.68 7.72 -9.61
C LEU A 15 -2.37 6.92 -9.58
N LEU A 16 -1.97 6.32 -10.70
CA LEU A 16 -0.70 5.59 -10.80
C LEU A 16 0.49 6.53 -10.56
N TYR A 17 0.44 7.76 -11.09
CA TYR A 17 1.45 8.79 -10.83
C TYR A 17 1.51 9.20 -9.34
N ALA A 18 0.34 9.37 -8.69
CA ALA A 18 0.30 9.65 -7.26
C ALA A 18 0.91 8.51 -6.43
N LEU A 19 0.51 7.25 -6.67
CA LEU A 19 1.07 6.06 -6.02
C LEU A 19 2.57 5.89 -6.23
N ALA A 20 3.09 6.30 -7.39
CA ALA A 20 4.51 6.27 -7.70
C ALA A 20 5.30 7.41 -7.01
N LYS A 21 4.66 8.54 -6.71
CA LYS A 21 5.25 9.68 -6.00
C LYS A 21 5.20 9.56 -4.48
N MET A 22 4.24 8.82 -3.92
CA MET A 22 4.09 8.62 -2.48
C MET A 22 5.33 7.95 -1.85
N GLY A 23 5.86 8.61 -0.82
CA GLY A 23 6.95 8.14 0.03
C GLY A 23 6.49 7.23 1.17
N HIS A 24 7.42 6.92 2.08
CA HIS A 24 7.08 6.25 3.34
C HIS A 24 6.52 7.28 4.31
N GLY A 25 5.29 7.07 4.79
CA GLY A 25 4.58 8.01 5.67
C GLY A 25 3.33 8.60 5.04
N ASP A 26 3.33 8.77 3.72
CA ASP A 26 2.19 9.30 2.98
C ASP A 26 0.96 8.42 3.12
N GLU A 27 -0.21 9.05 3.15
CA GLU A 27 -1.51 8.39 3.23
C GLU A 27 -2.33 8.72 1.97
N LEU A 28 -3.05 7.73 1.41
CA LEU A 28 -3.94 7.89 0.25
C LEU A 28 -5.38 7.64 0.66
N VAL A 29 -6.19 8.69 0.55
CA VAL A 29 -7.62 8.65 0.83
C VAL A 29 -8.38 8.02 -0.34
N LEU A 30 -9.27 7.07 -0.07
CA LEU A 30 -10.25 6.52 -1.03
C LEU A 30 -11.65 6.95 -0.61
N ALA A 31 -12.00 8.19 -0.94
CA ALA A 31 -13.22 8.86 -0.51
C ALA A 31 -14.47 8.33 -1.23
N ASP A 32 -15.58 8.30 -0.49
CA ASP A 32 -16.90 8.00 -1.02
C ASP A 32 -17.66 9.23 -1.56
N ALA A 33 -18.80 8.98 -2.20
CA ALA A 33 -19.64 10.00 -2.82
C ALA A 33 -20.22 11.05 -1.84
N ASN A 34 -20.32 10.75 -0.54
CA ASN A 34 -20.78 11.69 0.49
C ASN A 34 -19.61 12.41 1.20
N PHE A 35 -18.36 11.99 0.97
CA PHE A 35 -17.20 12.61 1.56
C PHE A 35 -16.95 13.99 0.92
N PRO A 36 -16.64 15.05 1.70
CA PRO A 36 -16.43 16.40 1.18
C PRO A 36 -15.05 16.55 0.51
N ALA A 37 -14.79 15.75 -0.53
CA ALA A 37 -13.48 15.61 -1.18
C ALA A 37 -12.89 16.96 -1.60
N SER A 38 -13.65 17.76 -2.35
CA SER A 38 -13.19 19.06 -2.85
C SER A 38 -12.80 20.03 -1.72
N SER A 39 -13.60 20.12 -0.66
CA SER A 39 -13.31 20.97 0.50
C SER A 39 -12.08 20.50 1.30
N ILE A 40 -11.85 19.19 1.38
CA ILE A 40 -10.66 18.62 2.03
C ILE A 40 -9.42 18.82 1.16
N CYS A 41 -9.53 18.68 -0.16
CA CYS A 41 -8.45 18.92 -1.12
C CYS A 41 -8.01 20.38 -1.17
N ALA A 42 -8.93 21.33 -0.98
CA ALA A 42 -8.60 22.74 -0.82
C ALA A 42 -7.66 23.03 0.38
N CYS A 43 -7.51 22.10 1.33
CA CYS A 43 -6.57 22.21 2.45
C CYS A 43 -5.16 21.63 2.18
N GLY A 44 -4.91 20.96 1.05
CA GLY A 44 -3.61 20.34 0.76
C GLY A 44 -3.60 19.12 -0.18
N PRO A 45 -4.36 18.04 0.08
CA PRO A 45 -4.22 16.79 -0.67
C PRO A 45 -4.70 16.92 -2.11
N LYS A 46 -4.02 16.25 -3.04
CA LYS A 46 -4.41 16.25 -4.45
C LYS A 46 -5.75 15.53 -4.66
N GLU A 47 -6.73 16.22 -5.26
CA GLU A 47 -7.98 15.57 -5.71
C GLU A 47 -7.71 14.69 -6.94
N ILE A 48 -8.25 13.47 -6.92
CA ILE A 48 -8.22 12.50 -8.02
C ILE A 48 -9.65 11.96 -8.19
N ARG A 49 -10.14 11.91 -9.42
CA ARG A 49 -11.51 11.49 -9.73
C ARG A 49 -11.55 10.03 -10.20
N ALA A 50 -12.44 9.25 -9.61
CA ALA A 50 -12.71 7.84 -9.91
C ALA A 50 -14.22 7.54 -9.77
N ASP A 51 -15.07 8.50 -10.16
CA ASP A 51 -16.51 8.51 -9.95
C ASP A 51 -17.26 7.26 -10.44
N GLY A 52 -16.75 6.57 -11.46
CA GLY A 52 -17.35 5.33 -11.97
C GLY A 52 -16.95 4.03 -11.24
N LEU A 53 -16.12 4.10 -10.20
CA LEU A 53 -15.51 2.93 -9.57
C LEU A 53 -15.95 2.71 -8.12
N GLY A 54 -16.04 1.43 -7.75
CA GLY A 54 -16.27 0.98 -6.37
C GLY A 54 -14.99 0.94 -5.56
N ILE A 55 -15.07 1.31 -4.28
CA ILE A 55 -13.90 1.31 -3.38
C ILE A 55 -13.27 -0.07 -3.20
N PRO A 56 -14.00 -1.19 -3.02
CA PRO A 56 -13.40 -2.52 -2.93
C PRO A 56 -12.54 -2.90 -4.15
N GLN A 57 -13.02 -2.56 -5.36
CA GLN A 57 -12.32 -2.81 -6.62
C GLN A 57 -11.04 -1.98 -6.72
N LEU A 58 -11.10 -0.72 -6.29
CA LEU A 58 -9.96 0.19 -6.30
C LEU A 58 -8.93 -0.19 -5.23
N LEU A 59 -9.37 -0.56 -4.03
CA LEU A 59 -8.54 -1.09 -2.94
C LEU A 59 -7.77 -2.33 -3.39
N GLU A 60 -8.44 -3.32 -3.97
CA GLU A 60 -7.79 -4.54 -4.48
C GLU A 60 -6.74 -4.21 -5.56
N ALA A 61 -7.05 -3.28 -6.47
CA ALA A 61 -6.13 -2.85 -7.52
C ALA A 61 -4.88 -2.14 -6.96
N ILE A 62 -5.03 -1.28 -5.94
CA ILE A 62 -3.89 -0.58 -5.36
C ILE A 62 -3.04 -1.52 -4.50
N LEU A 63 -3.64 -2.43 -3.72
CA LEU A 63 -2.91 -3.41 -2.90
C LEU A 63 -2.01 -4.37 -3.72
N LYS A 64 -2.29 -4.54 -5.02
CA LYS A 64 -1.42 -5.29 -5.95
C LYS A 64 -0.12 -4.55 -6.29
N LEU A 65 -0.07 -3.23 -6.11
CA LEU A 65 1.08 -2.38 -6.46
C LEU A 65 1.76 -1.73 -5.25
N LEU A 66 1.02 -1.46 -4.18
CA LEU A 66 1.52 -0.77 -3.00
C LEU A 66 1.44 -1.69 -1.75
N PRO A 67 2.58 -2.08 -1.17
CA PRO A 67 2.59 -2.84 0.08
C PRO A 67 2.14 -1.96 1.25
N LEU A 68 1.36 -2.56 2.15
CA LEU A 68 0.98 -1.96 3.43
C LEU A 68 2.21 -1.80 4.34
N ASP A 69 2.11 -0.86 5.29
CA ASP A 69 3.18 -0.61 6.24
C ASP A 69 3.11 -1.57 7.42
N THR A 70 4.23 -2.25 7.68
CA THR A 70 4.40 -3.20 8.77
C THR A 70 4.95 -2.54 10.05
N TYR A 71 5.29 -1.25 10.01
CA TYR A 71 5.81 -0.49 11.16
C TYR A 71 4.70 0.24 11.95
N VAL A 72 3.43 -0.04 11.69
CA VAL A 72 2.27 0.55 12.39
C VAL A 72 1.25 -0.54 12.73
N ASP A 73 0.68 -0.48 13.94
CA ASP A 73 -0.29 -1.48 14.41
C ASP A 73 -1.50 -1.60 13.49
N ARG A 74 -1.93 -0.47 12.91
CA ARG A 74 -3.06 -0.37 11.99
C ARG A 74 -2.66 0.43 10.74
N PRO A 75 -2.39 -0.24 9.61
CA PRO A 75 -2.03 0.43 8.36
C PRO A 75 -3.26 0.93 7.58
N ALA A 76 -4.49 0.61 8.02
CA ALA A 76 -5.76 1.02 7.40
C ALA A 76 -6.76 1.50 8.47
N ALA A 77 -7.52 2.55 8.16
CA ALA A 77 -8.54 3.15 9.03
C ALA A 77 -9.91 3.25 8.34
N VAL A 78 -10.98 3.37 9.11
CA VAL A 78 -12.37 3.68 8.68
C VAL A 78 -12.90 4.85 9.53
N MET A 79 -13.83 5.61 8.98
CA MET A 79 -14.66 6.49 9.81
C MET A 79 -15.58 5.60 10.65
N ASP A 80 -15.61 5.81 11.96
CA ASP A 80 -16.52 5.09 12.85
C ASP A 80 -17.94 5.66 12.75
N LEU A 81 -18.92 4.87 13.19
CA LEU A 81 -20.30 5.32 13.30
C LEU A 81 -20.45 6.40 14.37
N VAL A 82 -21.34 7.37 14.11
CA VAL A 82 -21.83 8.28 15.15
C VAL A 82 -22.68 7.52 16.17
N ASP A 83 -22.75 8.02 17.40
CA ASP A 83 -23.35 7.27 18.51
C ASP A 83 -24.83 6.93 18.30
N SER A 84 -25.58 7.78 17.59
CA SER A 84 -26.96 7.49 17.17
C SER A 84 -27.07 6.25 16.28
N ASP A 85 -26.11 6.01 15.39
CA ASP A 85 -26.12 4.85 14.49
C ASP A 85 -25.54 3.60 15.17
N LYS A 86 -24.63 3.77 16.14
CA LYS A 86 -24.21 2.69 17.06
C LYS A 86 -25.38 2.20 17.91
N GLN A 87 -26.17 3.11 18.48
CA GLN A 87 -27.37 2.79 19.27
C GLN A 87 -28.44 2.06 18.43
N ARG A 88 -28.51 2.36 17.13
CA ARG A 88 -29.37 1.67 16.15
C ARG A 88 -28.79 0.35 15.64
N CYS A 89 -27.64 -0.09 16.14
CA CYS A 89 -26.91 -1.28 15.70
C CYS A 89 -26.70 -1.32 14.17
N LEU A 90 -26.43 -0.16 13.54
CA LEU A 90 -26.30 -0.06 12.09
C LEU A 90 -25.16 -0.94 11.59
N ALA A 91 -25.49 -1.96 10.80
CA ALA A 91 -24.49 -2.81 10.17
C ALA A 91 -23.77 -2.06 9.05
N VAL A 92 -22.44 -2.22 8.96
CA VAL A 92 -21.61 -1.68 7.88
C VAL A 92 -20.88 -2.85 7.19
N PRO A 93 -21.56 -3.63 6.32
CA PRO A 93 -21.02 -4.89 5.80
C PRO A 93 -19.71 -4.71 5.01
N VAL A 94 -19.52 -3.55 4.39
CA VAL A 94 -18.35 -3.24 3.55
C VAL A 94 -17.04 -3.25 4.33
N TRP A 95 -17.06 -3.01 5.66
CA TRP A 95 -15.88 -3.16 6.52
C TRP A 95 -15.32 -4.59 6.51
N ASN A 96 -16.19 -5.61 6.40
CA ASN A 96 -15.75 -7.00 6.31
C ASN A 96 -15.05 -7.26 4.97
N THR A 97 -15.55 -6.69 3.87
CA THR A 97 -14.91 -6.74 2.55
C THR A 97 -13.53 -6.09 2.59
N TYR A 98 -13.40 -4.92 3.22
CA TYR A 98 -12.11 -4.23 3.37
C TYR A 98 -11.13 -5.06 4.22
N ALA A 99 -11.56 -5.62 5.35
CA ALA A 99 -10.72 -6.48 6.18
C ALA A 99 -10.24 -7.74 5.41
N GLN A 100 -11.11 -8.37 4.61
CA GLN A 100 -10.73 -9.50 3.76
C GLN A 100 -9.70 -9.12 2.68
N LEU A 101 -9.84 -7.95 2.04
CA LEU A 101 -8.89 -7.46 1.04
C LEU A 101 -7.51 -7.16 1.65
N LEU A 102 -7.48 -6.50 2.83
CA LEU A 102 -6.25 -6.24 3.56
C LEU A 102 -5.56 -7.53 4.05
N SER A 103 -6.34 -8.50 4.50
CA SER A 103 -5.85 -9.83 4.91
C SER A 103 -5.21 -10.60 3.74
N ARG A 104 -5.84 -10.57 2.55
CA ARG A 104 -5.25 -11.14 1.32
C ARG A 104 -3.97 -10.43 0.88
N ALA A 105 -3.81 -9.16 1.23
CA ALA A 105 -2.58 -8.39 0.99
C ALA A 105 -1.53 -8.54 2.13
N GLY A 106 -1.73 -9.47 3.07
CA GLY A 106 -0.77 -9.81 4.12
C GLY A 106 -0.88 -9.01 5.43
N SER A 107 -1.88 -8.13 5.57
CA SER A 107 -2.11 -7.42 6.84
C SER A 107 -3.05 -8.21 7.76
N GLN A 108 -2.56 -8.61 8.93
CA GLN A 108 -3.37 -9.24 9.97
C GLN A 108 -4.04 -8.23 10.92
N SER A 109 -3.75 -6.93 10.77
CA SER A 109 -4.29 -5.86 11.60
C SER A 109 -5.78 -5.61 11.35
N SER A 110 -6.51 -5.31 12.42
CA SER A 110 -7.88 -4.79 12.34
C SER A 110 -7.90 -3.35 11.82
N LEU A 111 -9.02 -2.98 11.17
CA LEU A 111 -9.28 -1.61 10.74
C LEU A 111 -9.34 -0.67 11.96
N GLU A 112 -8.57 0.42 11.91
CA GLU A 112 -8.67 1.50 12.90
C GLU A 112 -10.00 2.22 12.74
N LYS A 113 -10.85 2.23 13.78
CA LYS A 113 -12.08 3.03 13.78
C LYS A 113 -11.79 4.41 14.35
N MET A 114 -12.09 5.46 13.59
CA MET A 114 -11.76 6.83 13.97
C MET A 114 -12.98 7.76 13.87
N GLU A 115 -13.15 8.60 14.88
CA GLU A 115 -14.20 9.62 14.98
C GLU A 115 -14.16 10.59 13.77
N ARG A 116 -15.33 11.04 13.31
CA ARG A 116 -15.57 11.81 12.07
C ARG A 116 -14.77 13.11 11.93
N PHE A 117 -14.56 13.89 12.98
CA PHE A 117 -13.76 15.13 12.89
C PHE A 117 -12.26 14.84 12.90
N ASN A 118 -11.79 13.92 13.76
CA ASN A 118 -10.43 13.38 13.68
C ASN A 118 -10.13 12.80 12.28
N PHE A 119 -11.14 12.20 11.66
CA PHE A 119 -11.11 11.68 10.31
C PHE A 119 -10.85 12.75 9.25
N TYR A 120 -11.56 13.88 9.32
CA TYR A 120 -11.31 15.02 8.41
C TYR A 120 -9.95 15.67 8.66
N GLU A 121 -9.53 15.85 9.91
CA GLU A 121 -8.21 16.42 10.25
C GLU A 121 -7.04 15.57 9.77
N ARG A 122 -7.22 14.24 9.72
CA ARG A 122 -6.26 13.32 9.11
C ARG A 122 -6.30 13.39 7.59
N ALA A 123 -7.49 13.41 6.99
CA ALA A 123 -7.65 13.46 5.53
C ALA A 123 -7.00 14.72 4.91
N LYS A 124 -7.06 15.87 5.59
CA LYS A 124 -6.36 17.11 5.19
C LYS A 124 -4.84 16.99 5.12
N LYS A 125 -4.25 15.97 5.77
CA LYS A 125 -2.79 15.72 5.83
C LYS A 125 -2.36 14.58 4.91
N ALA A 126 -3.30 13.98 4.18
CA ALA A 126 -3.00 12.94 3.20
C ALA A 126 -2.23 13.50 1.99
N TYR A 127 -1.63 12.62 1.19
CA TYR A 127 -0.98 13.00 -0.07
C TYR A 127 -2.02 13.29 -1.16
N ALA A 128 -3.05 12.44 -1.26
CA ALA A 128 -4.11 12.56 -2.25
C ALA A 128 -5.44 11.97 -1.75
N VAL A 129 -6.53 12.43 -2.36
CA VAL A 129 -7.92 12.04 -2.13
C VAL A 129 -8.51 11.57 -3.45
N VAL A 130 -8.85 10.29 -3.51
CA VAL A 130 -9.54 9.68 -4.65
C VAL A 130 -11.04 9.68 -4.38
N ALA A 131 -11.78 10.59 -5.00
CA ALA A 131 -13.24 10.62 -4.94
C ALA A 131 -13.82 9.52 -5.83
N THR A 132 -14.63 8.63 -5.24
CA THR A 132 -15.26 7.48 -5.92
C THR A 132 -16.79 7.61 -5.92
N GLY A 133 -17.47 6.89 -6.81
CA GLY A 133 -18.94 6.80 -6.82
C GLY A 133 -19.52 5.80 -5.80
N CYS A 134 -18.65 5.14 -5.03
CA CYS A 134 -19.08 4.21 -3.98
C CYS A 134 -19.54 4.97 -2.75
N VAL A 135 -20.35 4.35 -1.88
CA VAL A 135 -20.71 4.89 -0.57
C VAL A 135 -19.79 4.29 0.51
N PHE A 136 -19.26 5.13 1.40
CA PHE A 136 -18.32 4.89 2.51
C PHE A 136 -16.94 4.24 2.24
N PHE A 137 -15.87 5.05 2.35
CA PHE A 137 -14.57 4.71 2.96
C PHE A 137 -13.61 5.91 2.97
N LEU A 138 -12.44 5.73 3.59
CA LEU A 138 -11.17 6.32 3.19
C LEU A 138 -10.06 5.41 3.70
N LEU A 139 -9.09 5.09 2.85
CA LEU A 139 -8.03 4.14 3.14
C LEU A 139 -6.82 4.84 3.80
N ARG A 140 -6.00 4.07 4.51
CA ARG A 140 -4.59 4.41 4.74
C ARG A 140 -3.75 3.40 3.97
N LEU A 141 -2.73 3.91 3.28
CA LEU A 141 -1.81 3.15 2.46
C LEU A 141 -0.42 3.72 2.64
N LYS A 142 0.23 3.32 3.72
CA LYS A 142 1.59 3.72 4.03
C LYS A 142 2.54 2.71 3.37
N ARG A 143 3.48 3.18 2.55
CA ARG A 143 4.35 2.33 1.73
C ARG A 143 5.45 1.68 2.58
N GLY A 144 5.41 0.36 2.78
CA GLY A 144 6.49 -0.39 3.41
C GLY A 144 7.74 -0.51 2.52
N ARG A 145 8.94 -0.50 3.12
CA ARG A 145 10.17 -0.99 2.46
C ARG A 145 10.39 -2.45 2.84
N GLY A 146 10.30 -3.36 1.87
CA GLY A 146 10.89 -4.68 2.01
C GLY A 146 12.41 -4.56 1.94
N VAL A 147 13.10 -4.78 3.06
CA VAL A 147 14.55 -5.03 3.06
C VAL A 147 14.74 -6.54 3.05
N GLN A 148 15.28 -7.10 1.97
CA GLN A 148 15.86 -8.44 2.02
C GLN A 148 17.15 -8.36 2.87
N VAL A 149 17.05 -8.77 4.13
CA VAL A 149 18.23 -9.00 4.97
C VAL A 149 18.82 -10.35 4.58
N LEU A 150 19.78 -10.35 3.65
CA LEU A 150 20.70 -11.47 3.53
C LEU A 150 21.66 -11.39 4.72
N SER A 151 21.46 -12.25 5.73
CA SER A 151 22.36 -12.32 6.88
C SER A 151 23.71 -12.89 6.45
N ARG A 152 24.70 -12.02 6.26
CA ARG A 152 26.11 -12.37 6.46
C ARG A 152 26.59 -11.75 7.76
N ARG A 153 27.11 -12.59 8.65
CA ARG A 153 28.12 -12.20 9.64
C ARG A 153 29.30 -13.12 9.42
N ASP A 154 30.42 -12.54 9.04
CA ASP A 154 31.66 -13.28 8.80
C ASP A 154 32.31 -13.64 10.15
N GLY A 155 32.93 -14.83 10.20
CA GLY A 155 33.70 -15.35 11.32
C GLY A 155 34.52 -16.54 10.83
N VAL A 156 35.85 -16.47 10.95
CA VAL A 156 36.79 -17.26 10.14
C VAL A 156 37.36 -18.46 10.92
N LEU A 157 37.33 -19.65 10.29
CA LEU A 157 38.01 -20.94 10.60
C LEU A 157 38.00 -21.46 12.07
N HIS A 158 37.59 -22.72 12.32
CA HIS A 158 38.45 -23.88 12.07
C HIS A 158 37.72 -25.24 11.99
N LEU A 159 38.40 -26.21 11.36
CA LEU A 159 38.18 -27.66 11.28
C LEU A 159 37.03 -28.31 12.09
N LEU A 160 36.17 -29.06 11.38
CA LEU A 160 35.98 -30.49 11.64
C LEU A 160 35.34 -31.21 10.43
N ASP A 161 35.99 -32.26 9.95
CA ASP A 161 35.39 -33.22 9.02
C ASP A 161 34.26 -34.00 9.70
N LEU A 162 33.10 -34.09 9.05
CA LEU A 162 32.30 -35.31 8.82
C LEU A 162 30.92 -34.91 8.27
N PHE A 163 30.70 -35.10 6.96
CA PHE A 163 29.83 -36.17 6.48
C PHE A 163 29.87 -36.21 4.95
N ASN A 164 30.53 -37.24 4.42
CA ASN A 164 30.44 -37.59 3.01
C ASN A 164 29.00 -38.03 2.67
N SER A 165 28.56 -37.61 1.48
CA SER A 165 27.88 -38.43 0.45
C SER A 165 26.57 -37.84 -0.06
N PHE A 166 26.59 -37.22 -1.25
CA PHE A 166 26.32 -37.96 -2.50
C PHE A 166 26.78 -37.14 -3.73
N LYS A 167 27.07 -37.84 -4.85
CA LYS A 167 27.81 -37.33 -6.02
C LYS A 167 26.92 -36.86 -7.19
N SER A 168 27.59 -36.17 -8.13
CA SER A 168 27.30 -36.11 -9.59
C SER A 168 26.16 -35.17 -10.01
N SER A 169 26.18 -34.43 -11.13
CA SER A 169 27.14 -34.03 -12.18
C SER A 169 26.27 -33.25 -13.21
N THR A 170 26.66 -32.15 -13.86
CA THR A 170 27.50 -32.06 -15.09
C THR A 170 27.55 -30.54 -15.46
N ILE A 171 28.72 -29.85 -15.50
CA ILE A 171 29.49 -29.43 -16.71
C ILE A 171 28.57 -28.80 -17.80
N SER A 172 28.65 -27.57 -18.34
CA SER A 172 29.72 -26.58 -18.67
C SER A 172 29.05 -25.21 -19.05
N ASN A 173 29.67 -24.03 -19.23
CA ASN A 173 31.01 -23.49 -18.93
C ASN A 173 31.04 -21.92 -18.98
N TYR A 174 32.24 -21.32 -19.00
CA TYR A 174 32.68 -19.90 -19.17
C TYR A 174 31.76 -18.91 -19.95
N LEU A 175 31.41 -17.70 -19.46
CA LEU A 175 32.20 -16.51 -19.02
C LEU A 175 32.60 -15.58 -20.20
N GLN A 176 32.17 -14.30 -20.19
CA GLN A 176 33.05 -13.12 -19.95
C GLN A 176 32.55 -11.75 -20.54
N PHE A 177 32.16 -10.82 -19.65
CA PHE A 177 32.21 -9.34 -19.77
C PHE A 177 31.25 -8.66 -20.80
N PHE A 178 30.94 -7.35 -20.74
CA PHE A 178 31.65 -6.20 -20.17
C PHE A 178 30.72 -5.16 -19.49
N PHE A 179 31.27 -4.41 -18.52
CA PHE A 179 30.63 -3.24 -17.86
C PHE A 179 30.49 -2.03 -18.79
N PHE A 180 29.53 -1.14 -18.51
CA PHE A 180 29.75 0.30 -18.70
C PHE A 180 29.31 1.12 -17.47
N LYS A 181 30.10 2.15 -17.13
CA LYS A 181 29.93 3.02 -15.95
C LYS A 181 29.19 4.30 -16.31
N LEU A 182 28.36 4.80 -15.39
CA LEU A 182 28.18 6.22 -15.03
C LEU A 182 27.32 6.22 -13.74
N LYS A 183 27.72 6.66 -12.54
CA LYS A 183 28.54 7.78 -12.05
C LYS A 183 27.83 9.15 -12.10
N ILE A 184 26.90 9.34 -11.15
CA ILE A 184 26.43 10.59 -10.48
C ILE A 184 25.86 10.12 -9.12
N ILE A 185 26.15 10.61 -7.89
CA ILE A 185 26.98 11.70 -7.31
C ILE A 185 26.22 12.99 -6.87
N ILE A 186 26.00 13.08 -5.55
CA ILE A 186 25.92 14.26 -4.63
C ILE A 186 24.57 14.95 -4.30
N PHE A 187 24.24 14.90 -2.99
CA PHE A 187 23.61 15.84 -2.02
C PHE A 187 22.45 16.79 -2.42
N PHE A 188 21.58 17.20 -1.49
CA PHE A 188 21.55 17.06 -0.02
C PHE A 188 20.26 16.36 0.45
#